data_AF-A0A9E6AAX1-F1
#
_entry.id   AF-A0A9E6AAX1-F1
#
_cell.length_a   1.000
_cell.length_b   1.000
_cell.length_c   1.000
_cell.angle_alpha   90.00
_cell.angle_beta   90.00
_cell.angle_gamma   90.00
#
_symmetry.space_group_name_H-M   'P 1'
#
loop_
_entity.id
_entity.type
_entity.pdbx_description
1 polymer ?
#
loop_
_entity_poly.entity_id
_entity_poly.type
_entity_poly.pdbx_seq_one_letter_code
_entity_poly.pdbx_strand_id
1 'polypeptide(L)' 'FNLHLRRDKITEVWAVEKPTQRGPALSVEAFDAEGGLIFQMFAVAKETLDTRPQWAEIVAELPSLEAV' A
#
# COMPACT_ATOMS: atom_id res chain seq x y z
N PHE A 1 3.16 -15.72 -11.13
CA PHE A 1 2.10 -14.77 -10.75
C PHE A 1 1.88 -13.83 -11.92
N ASN A 2 0.62 -13.60 -12.31
CA ASN A 2 0.26 -12.62 -13.35
C ASN A 2 -0.72 -11.62 -12.72
N LEU A 3 -0.39 -10.33 -12.80
CA LEU A 3 -1.22 -9.23 -12.30
C LEU A 3 -1.48 -8.26 -13.43
N HIS A 4 -2.76 -8.01 -13.70
CA HIS A 4 -3.20 -7.03 -14.68
C HIS A 4 -4.01 -5.97 -13.95
N LEU A 5 -3.45 -4.76 -13.81
CA LEU A 5 -4.12 -3.62 -13.18
C LEU A 5 -4.34 -2.52 -14.22
N ARG A 6 -5.60 -2.13 -14.40
CA ARG A 6 -6.03 -1.02 -15.26
C ARG A 6 -5.67 0.31 -14.61
N ARG A 7 -4.48 0.85 -14.90
CA ARG A 7 -3.99 2.10 -14.31
C ARG A 7 -4.91 3.30 -14.56
N ASP A 8 -5.61 3.31 -15.69
CA ASP A 8 -6.58 4.36 -16.05
C ASP A 8 -7.85 4.37 -15.18
N LYS A 9 -8.03 3.35 -14.32
CA LYS A 9 -9.13 3.24 -13.36
C LYS A 9 -8.71 3.55 -11.93
N ILE A 10 -7.46 3.90 -11.70
CA ILE A 10 -6.99 4.35 -10.39
C ILE A 10 -7.30 5.85 -10.27
N THR A 11 -8.13 6.21 -9.32
CA THR A 11 -8.48 7.60 -9.01
C THR A 11 -7.63 8.13 -7.87
N GLU A 12 -7.43 7.32 -6.83
CA GLU A 12 -6.63 7.69 -5.66
C GLU A 12 -5.70 6.57 -5.25
N VAL A 13 -4.55 6.94 -4.69
CA VAL A 13 -3.59 6.02 -4.08
C VAL A 13 -3.20 6.54 -2.71
N TRP A 14 -3.27 5.68 -1.71
CA TRP A 14 -3.00 6.02 -0.33
C TRP A 14 -1.96 5.08 0.29
N ALA A 15 -1.03 5.65 1.06
CA ALA A 15 -0.26 4.91 2.05
C ALA A 15 -1.07 4.88 3.36
N VAL A 16 -1.40 3.69 3.86
CA VAL A 16 -2.30 3.53 5.01
C VAL A 16 -1.62 2.73 6.12
N GLU A 17 -1.46 3.33 7.30
CA GLU A 17 -1.00 2.61 8.49
C GLU A 17 -2.21 2.12 9.29
N LYS A 18 -2.29 0.80 9.49
CA LYS A 18 -3.38 0.14 10.22
C LYS A 18 -2.84 -0.50 11.50
N PRO A 19 -3.43 -0.23 12.67
CA PRO A 19 -3.06 -0.97 13.88
C PRO A 19 -3.49 -2.44 13.74
N THR A 20 -2.60 -3.37 14.04
CA THR A 20 -2.90 -4.81 14.06
C THR A 20 -2.36 -5.45 15.34
N GLN A 21 -2.82 -6.67 15.66
CA GLN A 21 -2.30 -7.43 16.80
C GLN A 21 -0.80 -7.74 16.69
N ARG A 22 -0.24 -7.71 15.48
CA ARG A 22 1.18 -8.04 15.20
C ARG A 22 2.05 -6.79 15.00
N GLY A 23 1.54 -5.63 15.43
CA GLY A 23 2.14 -4.31 15.19
C GLY A 23 1.46 -3.56 14.03
N PRO A 24 1.87 -2.32 13.74
CA PRO A 24 1.32 -1.55 12.63
C PRO A 24 1.60 -2.25 11.29
N ALA A 25 0.63 -2.21 10.39
CA ALA A 25 0.75 -2.67 9.02
C ALA A 25 0.60 -1.47 8.09
N LEU A 26 1.63 -1.23 7.26
CA LEU A 26 1.63 -0.20 6.24
C LEU A 26 1.23 -0.82 4.89
N SER A 27 0.14 -0.35 4.28
CA SER A 27 -0.27 -0.71 2.92
C SER A 27 -0.11 0.44 1.94
N VAL A 28 0.00 0.09 0.66
CA VAL A 28 -0.32 0.98 -0.46
C VAL A 28 -1.61 0.49 -1.10
N GLU A 29 -2.60 1.37 -1.21
CA GLU A 29 -3.96 1.05 -1.62
C GLU A 29 -4.40 1.94 -2.77
N ALA A 30 -5.00 1.35 -3.79
CA ALA A 30 -5.55 2.08 -4.94
C ALA A 30 -7.06 1.93 -4.99
N PHE A 31 -7.74 3.05 -5.23
CA PHE A 31 -9.19 3.16 -5.27
C PHE A 31 -9.68 3.63 -6.63
N ASP A 32 -10.84 3.14 -7.05
CA ASP A 32 -11.54 3.63 -8.25
C ASP A 32 -12.35 4.92 -7.96
N ALA A 33 -13.02 5.45 -8.98
CA ALA A 33 -13.78 6.70 -8.90
C ALA A 33 -15.03 6.62 -8.00
N GLU A 34 -15.46 5.42 -7.65
CA GLU A 34 -16.59 5.17 -6.75
C GLU A 34 -16.11 4.93 -5.30
N GLY A 35 -14.79 5.04 -5.06
CA GLY A 35 -14.17 4.75 -3.76
C GLY A 35 -13.98 3.25 -3.50
N GLY A 36 -14.13 2.40 -4.52
CA GLY A 36 -13.91 0.96 -4.41
C GLY A 36 -12.42 0.62 -4.34
N LEU A 37 -12.02 -0.24 -3.39
CA LEU A 37 -10.65 -0.74 -3.30
C LEU A 37 -10.36 -1.73 -4.43
N ILE A 38 -9.48 -1.36 -5.37
CA ILE A 38 -9.16 -2.17 -6.56
C ILE A 38 -7.78 -2.83 -6.50
N PHE A 39 -6.89 -2.35 -5.61
CA PHE A 39 -5.59 -2.96 -5.37
C PHE A 39 -5.06 -2.61 -3.98
N GLN A 40 -4.37 -3.55 -3.34
CA GLN A 40 -3.65 -3.33 -2.10
C GLN A 40 -2.37 -4.17 -2.06
N MET A 41 -1.32 -3.60 -1.48
CA MET A 41 -0.03 -4.26 -1.31
C MET A 41 0.51 -4.03 0.10
N PHE A 42 1.12 -5.06 0.66
CA PHE A 42 1.70 -5.08 2.00
C PHE A 42 3.10 -5.70 1.96
N ALA A 43 3.90 -5.37 2.97
CA ALA A 43 5.12 -6.12 3.28
C ALA A 43 4.81 -7.60 3.55
N VAL A 44 5.76 -8.46 3.19
CA VAL A 44 5.78 -9.85 3.67
C VAL A 44 6.29 -9.85 5.11
N ALA A 45 5.47 -10.33 6.04
CA ALA A 45 5.82 -10.48 7.45
C ALA A 45 5.65 -11.94 7.88
N LYS A 46 6.66 -12.76 7.57
CA LYS A 46 6.76 -14.17 7.98
C LYS A 46 7.80 -14.30 9.09
N GLU A 47 7.71 -15.36 9.91
CA GLU A 47 8.65 -15.58 11.02
C GLU A 47 10.12 -15.63 10.58
N THR A 48 10.38 -16.15 9.38
CA THR A 48 11.73 -16.26 8.81
C THR A 48 12.14 -15.07 7.95
N LEU A 49 11.23 -14.13 7.69
CA LEU A 49 11.45 -12.99 6.80
C LEU A 49 10.49 -11.86 7.14
N ASP A 50 11.02 -10.80 7.75
CA ASP A 50 10.30 -9.56 7.99
C ASP A 50 10.79 -8.47 7.02
N THR A 51 9.94 -8.12 6.06
CA THR A 51 10.24 -7.08 5.05
C THR A 51 9.57 -5.74 5.38
N ARG A 52 8.97 -5.58 6.56
CA ARG A 52 8.30 -4.33 6.96
C ARG A 52 9.24 -3.12 6.95
N PRO A 53 10.51 -3.20 7.41
CA PRO A 53 11.43 -2.06 7.36
C PRO A 53 11.72 -1.61 5.93
N GLN A 54 12.08 -2.53 5.03
CA GLN A 54 12.38 -2.21 3.64
C GLN A 54 11.14 -1.72 2.89
N TRP A 55 9.97 -2.26 3.21
CA TRP A 55 8.71 -1.77 2.68
C TRP A 55 8.41 -0.33 3.12
N ALA A 56 8.66 -0.01 4.39
CA ALA A 56 8.48 1.35 4.90
C ALA A 56 9.42 2.36 4.19
N GLU A 57 10.66 1.97 3.92
CA GLU A 57 11.59 2.77 3.12
C GLU A 57 11.06 3.03 1.70
N ILE A 58 10.61 1.98 1.00
CA ILE A 58 10.03 2.09 -0.35
C ILE A 58 8.83 3.05 -0.36
N VAL A 59 7.93 2.92 0.62
CA VAL A 59 6.72 3.77 0.70
C VAL A 59 7.08 5.21 1.02
N ALA A 60 8.08 5.45 1.89
CA ALA A 60 8.54 6.79 2.25
C ALA A 60 9.21 7.54 1.09
N GLU A 61 9.77 6.82 0.11
CA GLU A 61 10.37 7.40 -1.10
C GLU A 61 9.33 7.76 -2.18
N LEU A 62 8.07 7.35 -2.04
CA LEU A 62 7.03 7.67 -3.01
C LEU A 62 6.67 9.17 -2.95
N PRO A 63 6.43 9.81 -4.10
CA PRO A 63 5.96 11.19 -4.12
C PRO A 63 4.58 11.28 -3.47
N SER A 64 4.46 12.09 -2.43
CA SER A 64 3.18 12.44 -1.83
C SER A 64 2.58 13.67 -2.51
N LEU A 65 1.27 13.70 -2.66
CA LEU A 65 0.57 14.97 -2.90
C LEU A 65 0.76 15.85 -1.66
N GLU A 66 1.16 17.10 -1.85
CA GLU A 66 1.20 18.05 -0.75
C GLU A 66 -0.22 18.25 -0.21
N ALA A 67 -0.36 18.19 1.12
CA ALA A 67 -1.61 18.57 1.75
C ALA A 67 -1.80 20.08 1.53
N VAL A 68 -2.87 20.45 0.83
CA VAL A 68 -3.30 21.84 0.63
C VAL A 68 -3.91 22.39 1.92
#